data_AF-A0A660VC88-F1
#
_entry.id   AF-A0A660VC88-F1
#
_cell.length_a   1.000
_cell.length_b   1.000
_cell.length_c   1.000
_cell.angle_alpha   90.00
_cell.angle_beta   90.00
_cell.angle_gamma   90.00
#
_symmetry.space_group_name_H-M   'P 1'
#
loop_
_entity.id
_entity.type
_entity.pdbx_description
1 polymer ?
#
loop_
_entity_poly.entity_id
_entity_poly.type
_entity_poly.pdbx_seq_one_letter_code
_entity_poly.pdbx_strand_id
1 'polypeptide(L)'
;EVRRGSKRFGFSITPLSHYSGTTQPHKLHSTLFASVETASPVRVGKYGVDVSTFEKIAVPELKNALSSNKPLIIIDEIGKMELASTTFVELLKECTRTDKVFLASVHAYHHPVSDELKNREDVLVWRLTVANREEMFERVLDLVCGGLGLTMRPIGIMRTSWKRKDEAPRQPTPPPATITIFSPYLCGAQQLGKGQKIEVVWFAHLARRKTVIENGERKGCGVFSLRTVNRPTCLGISYATILKNALPVIKIDRCDAVDKTLVADIKPALKERL
;
A
#
# COMPACT_ATOMS: atom_id res chain seq x y z
N GLU A 1 -18.42 -4.61 19.62
CA GLU A 1 -19.06 -4.50 20.96
C GLU A 1 -20.49 -5.08 20.90
N VAL A 2 -20.93 -5.76 21.95
CA VAL A 2 -22.31 -6.29 22.12
C VAL A 2 -23.00 -5.57 23.28
N ARG A 3 -24.21 -5.04 23.04
CA ARG A 3 -25.00 -4.29 24.05
C ARG A 3 -26.32 -5.00 24.37
N ARG A 4 -26.76 -4.94 25.63
CA ARG A 4 -28.11 -5.31 26.09
C ARG A 4 -28.76 -4.06 26.68
N GLY A 5 -29.72 -3.48 25.99
CA GLY A 5 -30.25 -2.13 26.30
C GLY A 5 -29.15 -1.07 26.22
N SER A 6 -29.11 -0.14 27.19
CA SER A 6 -28.08 0.90 27.26
C SER A 6 -26.72 0.41 27.77
N LYS A 7 -26.63 -0.81 28.32
CA LYS A 7 -25.40 -1.32 28.93
C LYS A 7 -24.62 -2.21 27.97
N ARG A 8 -23.30 -2.01 27.92
CA ARG A 8 -22.38 -2.91 27.23
C ARG A 8 -22.33 -4.26 27.93
N PHE A 9 -22.73 -5.30 27.21
CA PHE A 9 -22.79 -6.68 27.69
C PHE A 9 -21.50 -7.44 27.45
N GLY A 10 -20.86 -7.25 26.29
CA GLY A 10 -19.66 -8.00 25.92
C GLY A 10 -19.03 -7.55 24.61
N PHE A 11 -18.18 -8.41 24.06
CA PHE A 11 -17.39 -8.19 22.85
C PHE A 11 -17.41 -9.44 21.98
N SER A 12 -17.51 -9.19 20.68
CA SER A 12 -17.56 -10.21 19.64
C SER A 12 -16.46 -9.98 18.63
N ILE A 13 -15.97 -11.06 18.03
CA ILE A 13 -15.03 -11.06 16.93
C ILE A 13 -15.75 -11.41 15.63
N THR A 14 -15.33 -10.77 14.53
CA THR A 14 -15.93 -10.92 13.20
C THR A 14 -14.81 -11.15 12.17
N PRO A 15 -14.72 -12.32 11.54
CA PRO A 15 -13.75 -12.56 10.46
C PRO A 15 -14.14 -11.79 9.19
N LEU A 16 -13.15 -11.27 8.45
CA LEU A 16 -13.35 -10.49 7.23
C LEU A 16 -13.07 -11.28 5.95
N SER A 17 -12.59 -12.51 6.05
CA SER A 17 -12.24 -13.37 4.91
C SER A 17 -13.38 -13.58 3.93
N HIS A 18 -14.62 -13.62 4.43
CA HIS A 18 -15.86 -13.76 3.68
C HIS A 18 -16.52 -12.43 3.30
N TYR A 19 -15.89 -11.29 3.60
CA TYR A 19 -16.45 -9.99 3.28
C TYR A 19 -16.36 -9.72 1.76
N SER A 20 -17.52 -9.63 1.11
CA SER A 20 -17.67 -9.38 -0.32
C SER A 20 -17.72 -7.91 -0.70
N GLY A 21 -17.62 -6.98 0.27
CA GLY A 21 -17.82 -5.54 0.05
C GLY A 21 -19.29 -5.10 0.05
N THR A 22 -20.24 -6.00 -0.19
CA THR A 22 -21.67 -5.67 -0.37
C THR A 22 -22.49 -5.66 0.91
N THR A 23 -22.02 -6.36 1.95
CA THR A 23 -22.72 -6.49 3.24
C THR A 23 -22.03 -5.62 4.29
N GLN A 24 -22.73 -4.73 4.98
CA GLN A 24 -22.08 -3.92 6.03
C GLN A 24 -21.35 -4.83 7.04
N PRO A 25 -20.09 -4.55 7.42
CA PRO A 25 -19.29 -5.48 8.25
C PRO A 25 -19.96 -5.93 9.54
N HIS A 26 -20.76 -5.06 10.18
CA HIS A 26 -21.51 -5.40 11.40
C HIS A 26 -22.62 -6.45 11.21
N LYS A 27 -22.98 -6.78 9.96
CA LYS A 27 -23.94 -7.84 9.62
C LYS A 27 -23.26 -9.19 9.36
N LEU A 28 -21.93 -9.24 9.35
CA LEU A 28 -21.20 -10.49 9.24
C LEU A 28 -21.37 -11.31 10.53
N HIS A 29 -21.28 -12.63 10.36
CA HIS A 29 -21.34 -13.56 11.50
C HIS A 29 -20.27 -13.20 12.52
N SER A 30 -20.68 -13.02 13.77
CA SER A 30 -19.82 -12.57 14.86
C SER A 30 -19.95 -13.50 16.05
N THR A 31 -18.83 -13.85 16.68
CA THR A 31 -18.78 -14.77 17.81
C THR A 31 -18.46 -14.00 19.09
N LEU A 32 -19.32 -14.10 20.12
CA LEU A 32 -19.07 -13.53 21.44
C LEU A 32 -17.90 -14.27 22.11
N PHE A 33 -16.87 -13.54 22.52
CA PHE A 33 -15.70 -14.13 23.20
C PHE A 33 -15.39 -13.46 24.55
N ALA A 34 -16.04 -12.34 24.88
CA ALA A 34 -15.94 -11.74 26.20
C ALA A 34 -17.27 -11.17 26.66
N SER A 35 -17.65 -11.37 27.92
CA SER A 35 -18.88 -10.81 28.48
C SER A 35 -18.82 -10.68 30.00
N VAL A 36 -19.82 -10.01 30.58
CA VAL A 36 -19.97 -9.93 32.05
C VAL A 36 -20.35 -11.27 32.69
N GLU A 37 -20.93 -12.19 31.91
CA GLU A 37 -21.37 -13.53 32.35
C GLU A 37 -20.32 -14.62 32.10
N THR A 38 -19.31 -14.33 31.27
CA THR A 38 -18.25 -15.28 30.95
C THR A 38 -17.41 -15.55 32.21
N ALA A 39 -17.52 -16.76 32.74
CA ALA A 39 -16.65 -17.25 33.81
C ALA A 39 -15.27 -17.57 33.22
N SER A 40 -14.31 -16.69 33.45
CA SER A 40 -12.93 -16.86 32.97
C SER A 40 -11.93 -16.32 33.99
N PRO A 41 -10.77 -16.98 34.18
CA PRO A 41 -9.67 -16.44 34.97
C PRO A 41 -9.03 -15.21 34.31
N VAL A 42 -9.17 -15.07 32.98
CA VAL A 42 -8.70 -13.90 32.23
C VAL A 42 -9.81 -12.85 32.24
N ARG A 43 -9.53 -11.67 32.80
CA ARG A 43 -10.51 -10.57 32.88
C ARG A 43 -9.93 -9.24 32.43
N VAL A 44 -10.77 -8.45 31.78
CA VAL A 44 -10.47 -7.04 31.45
C VAL A 44 -11.60 -6.19 32.01
N GLY A 45 -11.33 -5.51 33.14
CA GLY A 45 -12.37 -4.86 33.94
C GLY A 45 -13.39 -5.89 34.42
N LYS A 46 -14.68 -5.62 34.19
CA LYS A 46 -15.78 -6.53 34.58
C LYS A 46 -16.00 -7.72 33.63
N TYR A 47 -15.35 -7.76 32.47
CA TYR A 47 -15.61 -8.77 31.45
C TYR A 47 -14.65 -9.96 31.61
N GLY A 48 -15.18 -11.17 31.67
CA GLY A 48 -14.39 -12.38 31.50
C GLY A 48 -14.14 -12.64 30.03
N VAL A 49 -12.92 -13.05 29.69
CA VAL A 49 -12.46 -13.27 28.31
C VAL A 49 -12.28 -14.77 28.08
N ASP A 50 -13.06 -15.33 27.16
CA ASP A 50 -12.86 -16.68 26.65
C ASP A 50 -11.83 -16.66 25.52
N VAL A 51 -10.56 -16.81 25.93
CA VAL A 51 -9.41 -16.83 25.02
C VAL A 51 -9.54 -17.97 24.01
N SER A 52 -10.08 -19.13 24.40
CA SER A 52 -10.23 -20.28 23.50
C SER A 52 -11.22 -19.99 22.38
N THR A 53 -12.37 -19.39 22.71
CA THR A 53 -13.37 -19.00 21.70
C THR A 53 -12.83 -17.91 20.77
N PHE A 54 -12.07 -16.95 21.30
CA PHE A 54 -11.37 -15.96 20.47
C PHE A 54 -10.39 -16.62 19.50
N GLU A 55 -9.50 -17.48 20.00
CA GLU A 55 -8.47 -18.15 19.19
C GLU A 55 -9.08 -19.01 18.08
N LYS A 56 -10.18 -19.72 18.33
CA LYS A 56 -10.89 -20.53 17.32
C LYS A 56 -11.32 -19.72 16.09
N ILE A 57 -11.47 -18.40 16.22
CA ILE A 57 -11.83 -17.50 15.12
C ILE A 57 -10.60 -16.73 14.62
N ALA A 58 -9.87 -16.06 15.52
CA ALA A 58 -8.79 -15.16 15.15
C ALA A 58 -7.58 -15.88 14.53
N VAL A 59 -7.19 -17.04 15.08
CA VAL A 59 -5.98 -17.75 14.65
C VAL A 59 -6.11 -18.31 13.24
N PRO A 60 -7.19 -19.04 12.87
CA PRO A 60 -7.37 -19.48 11.48
C PRO A 60 -7.46 -18.31 10.50
N GLU A 61 -8.16 -17.23 10.87
CA GLU A 61 -8.34 -16.05 10.04
C GLU A 61 -6.99 -15.38 9.71
N LEU A 62 -6.13 -15.17 10.71
CA LEU A 62 -4.79 -14.61 10.53
C LEU A 62 -3.87 -15.52 9.73
N LYS A 63 -3.87 -16.84 10.01
CA LYS A 63 -3.09 -17.81 9.23
C LYS A 63 -3.51 -17.83 7.76
N ASN A 64 -4.81 -17.74 7.50
CA ASN A 64 -5.34 -17.60 6.14
C ASN A 64 -4.88 -16.29 5.49
N ALA A 65 -4.91 -15.16 6.22
CA ALA A 65 -4.46 -13.86 5.73
C ALA A 65 -2.97 -13.89 5.34
N LEU A 66 -2.12 -14.46 6.20
CA LEU A 66 -0.68 -14.66 5.99
C LEU A 66 -0.40 -15.52 4.75
N SER A 67 -1.13 -16.62 4.57
CA SER A 67 -0.89 -17.60 3.50
C SER A 67 -1.54 -17.22 2.15
N SER A 68 -2.55 -16.34 2.17
CA SER A 68 -3.25 -15.92 0.95
C SER A 68 -2.40 -14.98 0.08
N ASN A 69 -2.77 -14.80 -1.20
CA ASN A 69 -2.21 -13.74 -2.05
C ASN A 69 -2.86 -12.36 -1.82
N LYS A 70 -3.70 -12.19 -0.79
CA LYS A 70 -4.30 -10.89 -0.49
C LYS A 70 -3.20 -9.94 0.02
N PRO A 71 -3.11 -8.70 -0.51
CA PRO A 71 -2.01 -7.79 -0.20
C PRO A 71 -2.23 -6.95 1.07
N LEU A 72 -3.40 -7.07 1.71
CA LEU A 72 -3.81 -6.27 2.87
C LEU A 72 -4.27 -7.17 4.01
N ILE A 73 -3.77 -6.90 5.21
CA ILE A 73 -4.24 -7.46 6.48
C ILE A 73 -4.82 -6.29 7.29
N ILE A 74 -6.09 -6.41 7.71
CA ILE A 74 -6.76 -5.41 8.55
C ILE A 74 -7.16 -6.07 9.86
N ILE A 75 -6.81 -5.43 10.98
CA ILE A 75 -7.30 -5.81 12.31
C ILE A 75 -7.93 -4.58 12.95
N ASP A 76 -9.25 -4.59 13.08
CA ASP A 76 -9.92 -3.57 13.86
C ASP A 76 -9.86 -3.93 15.35
N GLU A 77 -9.27 -3.05 16.13
CA GLU A 77 -9.09 -3.06 17.58
C GLU A 77 -8.19 -4.19 18.11
N ILE A 78 -6.93 -3.87 18.35
CA ILE A 78 -6.02 -4.69 19.15
C ILE A 78 -5.98 -4.11 20.57
N GLY A 79 -6.72 -4.75 21.48
CA GLY A 79 -6.79 -4.35 22.88
C GLY A 79 -6.38 -5.45 23.86
N LYS A 80 -6.55 -5.16 25.16
CA LYS A 80 -6.20 -6.07 26.26
C LYS A 80 -6.89 -7.44 26.16
N MET A 81 -8.07 -7.52 25.54
CA MET A 81 -8.81 -8.78 25.44
C MET A 81 -8.20 -9.69 24.39
N GLU A 82 -7.84 -9.14 23.23
CA GLU A 82 -7.20 -9.84 22.12
C GLU A 82 -5.77 -10.24 22.48
N LEU A 83 -5.04 -9.31 23.14
CA LEU A 83 -3.67 -9.50 23.61
C LEU A 83 -3.53 -10.51 24.77
N ALA A 84 -4.64 -11.02 25.31
CA ALA A 84 -4.61 -12.11 26.27
C ALA A 84 -4.28 -13.47 25.62
N SER A 85 -4.43 -13.60 24.29
CA SER A 85 -3.99 -14.79 23.54
C SER A 85 -2.52 -14.63 23.14
N THR A 86 -1.65 -15.47 23.71
CA THR A 86 -0.23 -15.53 23.31
C THR A 86 -0.08 -16.00 21.86
N THR A 87 -0.93 -16.94 21.41
CA THR A 87 -0.96 -17.43 20.03
C THR A 87 -1.24 -16.29 19.04
N PHE A 88 -2.22 -15.44 19.36
CA PHE A 88 -2.55 -14.27 18.54
C PHE A 88 -1.41 -13.26 18.51
N VAL A 89 -0.76 -13.00 19.65
CA VAL A 89 0.39 -12.08 19.72
C VAL A 89 1.54 -12.55 18.83
N GLU A 90 1.86 -13.85 18.80
CA GLU A 90 2.90 -14.37 17.91
C GLU A 90 2.52 -14.21 16.43
N LEU A 91 1.25 -14.47 16.07
CA LEU A 91 0.76 -14.23 14.71
C LEU A 91 0.78 -12.74 14.32
N LEU A 92 0.50 -11.82 15.23
CA LEU A 92 0.64 -10.38 14.97
C LEU A 92 2.08 -10.03 14.59
N LYS A 93 3.06 -10.56 15.32
CA LYS A 93 4.48 -10.35 15.01
C LYS A 93 4.82 -10.94 13.63
N GLU A 94 4.29 -12.09 13.26
CA GLU A 94 4.44 -12.65 11.91
C GLU A 94 3.85 -11.73 10.83
N CYS A 95 2.64 -11.19 11.03
CA CYS A 95 2.00 -10.27 10.08
C CYS A 95 2.88 -9.05 9.77
N THR A 96 3.53 -8.48 10.79
CA THR A 96 4.45 -7.33 10.61
C THR A 96 5.78 -7.65 9.93
N ARG A 97 6.05 -8.91 9.57
CA ARG A 97 7.26 -9.32 8.85
C ARG A 97 6.99 -9.69 7.39
N THR A 98 5.73 -9.59 6.95
CA THR A 98 5.34 -9.87 5.56
C THR A 98 5.53 -8.65 4.66
N ASP A 99 5.45 -8.85 3.34
CA ASP A 99 5.41 -7.79 2.33
C ASP A 99 3.99 -7.21 2.13
N LYS A 100 3.03 -7.61 2.96
CA LYS A 100 1.64 -7.15 2.91
C LYS A 100 1.50 -5.83 3.67
N VAL A 101 0.57 -5.00 3.22
CA VAL A 101 0.15 -3.83 4.00
C VAL A 101 -0.57 -4.34 5.25
N PHE A 102 -0.08 -3.97 6.42
CA PHE A 102 -0.70 -4.27 7.71
C PHE A 102 -1.33 -3.00 8.27
N LEU A 103 -2.65 -3.01 8.44
CA LEU A 103 -3.41 -1.90 9.01
C LEU A 103 -4.10 -2.38 10.28
N ALA A 104 -3.86 -1.69 11.39
CA ALA A 104 -4.54 -2.00 12.65
C ALA A 104 -4.90 -0.74 13.43
N SER A 105 -6.03 -0.78 14.13
CA SER A 105 -6.34 0.16 15.20
C SER A 105 -5.87 -0.44 16.53
N VAL A 106 -5.17 0.35 17.33
CA VAL A 106 -4.69 -0.02 18.66
C VAL A 106 -5.11 1.06 19.63
N HIS A 107 -5.36 0.71 20.88
CA HIS A 107 -5.65 1.71 21.89
C HIS A 107 -4.43 2.61 22.20
N ALA A 108 -4.71 3.84 22.62
CA ALA A 108 -3.69 4.81 22.98
C ALA A 108 -2.97 4.51 24.31
N TYR A 109 -3.52 3.64 25.17
CA TYR A 109 -2.89 3.29 26.44
C TYR A 109 -1.64 2.41 26.24
N HIS A 110 -0.77 2.41 27.24
CA HIS A 110 0.43 1.57 27.26
C HIS A 110 0.10 0.09 27.41
N HIS A 111 0.71 -0.72 26.56
CA HIS A 111 0.72 -2.17 26.66
C HIS A 111 1.97 -2.67 25.95
N PRO A 112 2.79 -3.55 26.55
CA PRO A 112 4.09 -3.94 26.00
C PRO A 112 4.05 -4.34 24.52
N VAL A 113 3.08 -5.18 24.14
CA VAL A 113 2.91 -5.62 22.74
C VAL A 113 2.53 -4.48 21.78
N SER A 114 1.58 -3.61 22.15
CA SER A 114 1.17 -2.52 21.25
C SER A 114 2.21 -1.40 21.22
N ASP A 115 2.94 -1.18 22.31
CA ASP A 115 4.05 -0.25 22.38
C ASP A 115 5.22 -0.73 21.51
N GLU A 116 5.54 -2.02 21.52
CA GLU A 116 6.50 -2.63 20.60
C GLU A 116 6.08 -2.39 19.14
N LEU A 117 4.82 -2.65 18.79
CA LEU A 117 4.30 -2.38 17.44
C LEU A 117 4.40 -0.90 17.04
N LYS A 118 4.01 0.03 17.94
CA LYS A 118 4.03 1.48 17.68
C LYS A 118 5.44 2.05 17.52
N ASN A 119 6.44 1.45 18.18
CA ASN A 119 7.81 1.97 18.20
C ASN A 119 8.69 1.41 17.06
N ARG A 120 8.14 0.55 16.19
CA ARG A 120 8.89 0.04 15.04
C ARG A 120 9.17 1.14 14.04
N GLU A 121 10.37 1.14 13.48
CA GLU A 121 10.80 2.11 12.46
C GLU A 121 10.02 2.01 11.15
N ASP A 122 9.45 0.84 10.85
CA ASP A 122 8.65 0.56 9.65
C ASP A 122 7.13 0.71 9.85
N VAL A 123 6.70 1.27 10.99
CA VAL A 123 5.28 1.48 11.32
C VAL A 123 4.94 2.98 11.34
N LEU A 124 3.91 3.35 10.58
CA LEU A 124 3.29 4.68 10.67
C LEU A 124 2.20 4.66 11.74
N VAL A 125 2.35 5.50 12.76
CA VAL A 125 1.37 5.64 13.84
C VAL A 125 0.66 6.98 13.73
N TRP A 126 -0.67 6.94 13.63
CA TRP A 126 -1.50 8.13 13.71
C TRP A 126 -2.40 8.11 14.94
N ARG A 127 -2.48 9.25 15.62
CA ARG A 127 -3.44 9.45 16.70
C ARG A 127 -4.78 9.89 16.08
N LEU A 128 -5.79 9.02 16.20
CA LEU A 128 -7.15 9.32 15.79
C LEU A 128 -7.89 10.10 16.90
N THR A 129 -8.61 11.13 16.51
CA THR A 129 -9.47 11.96 17.34
C THR A 129 -10.79 12.19 16.60
N VAL A 130 -11.81 12.70 17.28
CA VAL A 130 -13.07 13.05 16.62
C VAL A 130 -12.84 14.13 15.55
N ALA A 131 -11.96 15.09 15.80
CA ALA A 131 -11.74 16.24 14.92
C ALA A 131 -10.99 15.90 13.62
N ASN A 132 -10.15 14.86 13.62
CA ASN A 132 -9.35 14.49 12.45
C ASN A 132 -9.84 13.20 11.78
N ARG A 133 -10.98 12.64 12.18
CA ARG A 133 -11.46 11.35 11.70
C ARG A 133 -11.66 11.32 10.18
N GLU A 134 -12.32 12.35 9.64
CA GLU A 134 -12.64 12.43 8.21
C GLU A 134 -11.38 12.65 7.37
N GLU A 135 -10.48 13.54 7.79
CA GLU A 135 -9.19 13.75 7.11
C GLU A 135 -8.30 12.51 7.17
N MET A 136 -8.23 11.85 8.33
CA MET A 136 -7.44 10.64 8.51
C MET A 136 -7.97 9.48 7.67
N PHE A 137 -9.28 9.39 7.47
CA PHE A 137 -9.87 8.40 6.56
C PHE A 137 -9.32 8.55 5.14
N GLU A 138 -9.34 9.76 4.57
CA GLU A 138 -8.79 10.01 3.23
C GLU A 138 -7.29 9.71 3.16
N ARG A 139 -6.51 10.14 4.15
CA ARG A 139 -5.07 9.87 4.20
C ARG A 139 -4.73 8.38 4.28
N VAL A 140 -5.45 7.63 5.13
CA VAL A 140 -5.25 6.17 5.26
C VAL A 140 -5.68 5.47 3.97
N LEU A 141 -6.80 5.90 3.37
CA LEU A 141 -7.26 5.35 2.11
C LEU A 141 -6.24 5.57 0.99
N ASP A 142 -5.71 6.78 0.84
CA ASP A 142 -4.69 7.10 -0.15
C ASP A 142 -3.41 6.29 0.07
N LEU A 143 -2.94 6.17 1.31
CA LEU A 143 -1.73 5.40 1.60
C LEU A 143 -1.93 3.91 1.35
N VAL A 144 -3.05 3.34 1.81
CA VAL A 144 -3.36 1.92 1.63
C VAL A 144 -3.57 1.64 0.15
N CYS A 145 -4.41 2.38 -0.55
CA CYS A 145 -4.64 2.18 -1.98
C CYS A 145 -3.37 2.43 -2.80
N GLY A 146 -2.57 3.45 -2.46
CA GLY A 146 -1.28 3.72 -3.08
C GLY A 146 -0.27 2.60 -2.84
N GLY A 147 -0.11 2.15 -1.59
CA GLY A 147 0.78 1.06 -1.18
C GLY A 147 0.38 -0.30 -1.76
N LEU A 148 -0.91 -0.52 -1.96
CA LEU A 148 -1.45 -1.69 -2.66
C LEU A 148 -1.36 -1.58 -4.19
N GLY A 149 -0.85 -0.46 -4.73
CA GLY A 149 -0.77 -0.20 -6.16
C GLY A 149 -2.14 -0.13 -6.85
N LEU A 150 -3.22 0.12 -6.09
CA LEU A 150 -4.60 0.06 -6.55
C LEU A 150 -5.04 1.32 -7.31
N THR A 151 -4.37 2.45 -7.15
CA THR A 151 -4.82 3.73 -7.74
C THR A 151 -3.67 4.63 -8.21
N MET A 152 -2.66 4.07 -8.87
CA MET A 152 -1.76 4.91 -9.68
C MET A 152 -2.47 5.28 -10.99
N ARG A 153 -3.04 6.50 -11.05
CA ARG A 153 -3.75 6.98 -12.24
C ARG A 153 -2.74 7.43 -13.29
N PRO A 154 -2.75 6.86 -14.51
CA PRO A 154 -1.89 7.36 -15.57
C PRO A 154 -2.31 8.78 -15.94
N ILE A 155 -1.34 9.69 -16.06
CA ILE A 155 -1.57 11.08 -16.45
C ILE A 155 -1.47 11.29 -17.96
N GLY A 156 -0.96 10.29 -18.68
CA GLY A 156 -0.81 10.33 -20.11
C GLY A 156 -0.26 9.03 -20.67
N ILE A 157 0.03 9.06 -21.96
CA ILE A 157 0.62 7.93 -22.69
C ILE A 157 1.79 8.40 -23.54
N MET A 158 2.89 7.66 -23.46
CA MET A 158 4.08 7.90 -24.23
C MET A 158 4.04 7.11 -25.54
N ARG A 159 4.44 7.76 -26.64
CA ARG A 159 4.61 7.17 -27.97
C ARG A 159 6.07 7.24 -28.37
N THR A 160 6.62 6.09 -28.76
CA THR A 160 8.04 5.92 -29.04
C THR A 160 8.25 5.08 -30.30
N SER A 161 9.48 5.10 -30.83
CA SER A 161 9.92 4.23 -31.92
C SER A 161 10.15 2.78 -31.46
N TRP A 162 10.32 2.55 -30.15
CA TRP A 162 10.66 1.25 -29.58
C TRP A 162 9.40 0.39 -29.45
N LYS A 163 9.16 -0.55 -30.36
CA LYS A 163 7.91 -1.36 -30.35
C LYS A 163 7.98 -2.54 -29.41
N ARG A 164 9.17 -3.06 -29.15
CA ARG A 164 9.39 -4.22 -28.26
C ARG A 164 10.36 -3.90 -27.12
N LYS A 165 10.29 -4.70 -26.06
CA LYS A 165 11.13 -4.53 -24.85
C LYS A 165 12.63 -4.69 -25.15
N ASP A 166 12.99 -5.58 -26.06
CA ASP A 166 14.36 -5.84 -26.51
C ASP A 166 14.93 -4.71 -27.39
N GLU A 167 14.07 -3.90 -28.00
CA GLU A 167 14.48 -2.74 -28.82
C GLU A 167 14.68 -1.48 -27.99
N ALA A 168 13.97 -1.35 -26.86
CA ALA A 168 14.08 -0.18 -26.01
C ALA A 168 15.49 -0.08 -25.41
N PRO A 169 16.14 1.11 -25.46
CA PRO A 169 17.49 1.27 -24.97
C PRO A 169 17.53 1.11 -23.45
N ARG A 170 18.71 0.79 -22.91
CA ARG A 170 18.89 0.62 -21.45
C ARG A 170 18.74 1.92 -20.65
N GLN A 171 18.93 3.07 -21.30
CA GLN A 171 18.85 4.41 -20.74
C GLN A 171 18.30 5.39 -21.78
N PRO A 172 17.73 6.54 -21.38
CA PRO A 172 17.04 7.45 -22.30
C PRO A 172 17.93 7.91 -23.45
N THR A 173 17.57 7.53 -24.67
CA THR A 173 18.37 7.77 -25.88
C THR A 173 17.46 8.32 -26.99
N PRO A 174 17.96 9.15 -27.92
CA PRO A 174 17.24 9.47 -29.15
C PRO A 174 16.78 8.18 -29.88
N PRO A 175 15.70 8.24 -30.68
CA PRO A 175 15.07 9.44 -31.21
C PRO A 175 14.03 10.10 -30.26
N PRO A 176 13.50 11.28 -30.65
CA PRO A 176 12.41 11.94 -29.92
C PRO A 176 11.18 11.06 -29.73
N ALA A 177 10.49 11.30 -28.61
CA ALA A 177 9.21 10.68 -28.27
C ALA A 177 8.15 11.75 -28.00
N THR A 178 6.89 11.33 -27.91
CA THR A 178 5.79 12.22 -27.50
C THR A 178 5.05 11.67 -26.29
N ILE A 179 4.54 12.57 -25.47
CA ILE A 179 3.66 12.26 -24.34
C ILE A 179 2.33 12.97 -24.60
N THR A 180 1.25 12.21 -24.72
CA THR A 180 -0.10 12.75 -24.76
C THR A 180 -0.67 12.77 -23.35
N ILE A 181 -0.86 13.96 -22.79
CA ILE A 181 -1.47 14.20 -21.47
C ILE A 181 -2.98 13.99 -21.57
N PHE A 182 -3.56 13.26 -20.62
CA PHE A 182 -5.00 13.02 -20.58
C PHE A 182 -5.75 14.25 -20.08
N SER A 183 -7.01 14.40 -20.55
CA SER A 183 -7.84 15.59 -20.36
C SER A 183 -7.88 16.14 -18.92
N PRO A 184 -8.08 15.31 -17.86
CA PRO A 184 -8.15 15.82 -16.49
C PRO A 184 -6.85 16.46 -15.96
N TYR A 185 -5.71 16.21 -16.61
CA TYR A 185 -4.39 16.62 -16.15
C TYR A 185 -3.75 17.72 -17.02
N LEU A 186 -4.46 18.22 -18.04
CA LEU A 186 -3.91 19.21 -18.97
C LEU A 186 -3.44 20.49 -18.26
N CYS A 187 -4.18 20.97 -17.26
CA CYS A 187 -3.82 22.16 -16.49
C CYS A 187 -2.45 22.02 -15.80
N GLY A 188 -2.12 20.82 -15.29
CA GLY A 188 -0.84 20.55 -14.64
C GLY A 188 0.37 20.64 -15.58
N ALA A 189 0.16 20.54 -16.90
CA ALA A 189 1.21 20.57 -17.91
C ALA A 189 1.32 21.91 -18.67
N GLN A 190 0.46 22.89 -18.37
CA GLN A 190 0.39 24.16 -19.12
C GLN A 190 1.69 24.96 -19.07
N GLN A 191 2.39 24.95 -17.94
CA GLN A 191 3.60 25.75 -17.73
C GLN A 191 4.89 25.07 -18.21
N LEU A 192 4.81 23.83 -18.73
CA LEU A 192 5.97 23.14 -19.23
C LEU A 192 6.47 23.80 -20.54
N GLY A 193 7.74 24.20 -20.56
CA GLY A 193 8.30 25.00 -21.65
C GLY A 193 9.29 24.25 -22.53
N LYS A 194 9.46 24.69 -23.79
CA LYS A 194 10.56 24.25 -24.65
C LYS A 194 11.92 24.51 -23.97
N GLY A 195 12.82 23.55 -24.04
CA GLY A 195 14.15 23.60 -23.42
C GLY A 195 14.18 23.20 -21.94
N GLN A 196 13.03 23.03 -21.30
CA GLN A 196 12.96 22.56 -19.92
C GLN A 196 13.42 21.11 -19.85
N LYS A 197 14.34 20.83 -18.91
CA LYS A 197 14.75 19.46 -18.54
C LYS A 197 13.73 18.87 -17.56
N ILE A 198 13.31 17.64 -17.81
CA ILE A 198 12.31 16.94 -17.02
C ILE A 198 12.73 15.50 -16.73
N GLU A 199 12.15 14.96 -15.66
CA GLU A 199 12.10 13.54 -15.36
C GLU A 199 10.68 13.05 -15.64
N VAL A 200 10.56 11.97 -16.42
CA VAL A 200 9.29 11.33 -16.75
C VAL A 200 9.25 9.99 -16.02
N VAL A 201 8.30 9.82 -15.12
CA VAL A 201 8.04 8.56 -14.42
C VAL A 201 6.97 7.79 -15.20
N TRP A 202 7.23 6.52 -15.51
CA TRP A 202 6.37 5.73 -16.38
C TRP A 202 6.23 4.28 -15.92
N PHE A 203 5.15 3.62 -16.34
CA PHE A 203 4.86 2.24 -15.94
C PHE A 203 5.56 1.24 -16.87
N ALA A 204 6.52 0.50 -16.31
CA ALA A 204 7.16 -0.61 -17.00
C ALA A 204 6.23 -1.83 -17.01
N HIS A 205 5.14 -1.72 -17.76
CA HIS A 205 4.06 -2.70 -17.82
C HIS A 205 4.48 -4.08 -18.35
N LEU A 206 5.64 -4.17 -19.04
CA LEU A 206 6.25 -5.42 -19.50
C LEU A 206 7.36 -5.96 -18.57
N ALA A 207 7.52 -5.39 -17.37
CA ALA A 207 8.55 -5.79 -16.42
C ALA A 207 8.07 -6.84 -15.41
N ARG A 208 9.03 -7.58 -14.85
CA ARG A 208 8.76 -8.64 -13.86
C ARG A 208 8.72 -8.03 -12.45
N ARG A 209 7.54 -8.05 -11.82
CA ARG A 209 7.31 -7.43 -10.50
C ARG A 209 7.97 -8.18 -9.33
N LYS A 210 8.06 -9.51 -9.40
CA LYS A 210 8.59 -10.35 -8.30
C LYS A 210 10.12 -10.40 -8.22
N THR A 211 10.82 -9.68 -9.09
CA THR A 211 12.28 -9.69 -9.12
C THR A 211 12.83 -8.80 -8.00
N VAL A 212 13.58 -9.39 -7.07
CA VAL A 212 14.29 -8.69 -5.98
C VAL A 212 15.82 -8.78 -6.11
N ILE A 213 16.29 -9.79 -6.84
CA ILE A 213 17.68 -9.97 -7.25
C ILE A 213 17.70 -10.18 -8.75
N GLU A 214 18.58 -9.48 -9.46
CA GLU A 214 18.78 -9.67 -10.90
C GLU A 214 20.19 -10.20 -11.17
N ASN A 215 20.25 -11.23 -12.01
CA ASN A 215 21.48 -11.82 -12.49
C ASN A 215 21.81 -11.15 -13.83
N GLY A 216 22.73 -10.17 -13.78
CA GLY A 216 23.30 -9.52 -14.96
C GLY A 216 24.71 -10.06 -15.24
N GLU A 217 25.59 -9.18 -15.75
CA GLU A 217 27.02 -9.49 -15.94
C GLU A 217 27.80 -9.62 -14.60
N ARG A 218 27.22 -9.14 -13.49
CA ARG A 218 27.75 -9.30 -12.14
C ARG A 218 27.00 -10.42 -11.41
N LYS A 219 27.67 -11.04 -10.42
CA LYS A 219 27.05 -11.95 -9.45
C LYS A 219 25.82 -11.27 -8.84
N GLY A 220 24.71 -11.99 -8.72
CA GLY A 220 23.36 -11.47 -8.47
C GLY A 220 23.31 -10.24 -7.57
N CYS A 221 22.70 -9.16 -8.08
CA CYS A 221 22.64 -7.87 -7.40
C CYS A 221 21.20 -7.54 -7.02
N GLY A 222 21.00 -6.99 -5.82
CA GLY A 222 19.70 -6.51 -5.38
C GLY A 222 19.18 -5.40 -6.31
N VAL A 223 17.92 -5.49 -6.74
CA VAL A 223 17.35 -4.60 -7.77
C VAL A 223 17.33 -3.11 -7.37
N PHE A 224 17.37 -2.82 -6.06
CA PHE A 224 17.42 -1.45 -5.54
C PHE A 224 18.79 -0.78 -5.72
N SER A 225 19.84 -1.55 -5.95
CA SER A 225 21.17 -1.05 -6.33
C SER A 225 21.34 -0.88 -7.84
N LEU A 226 20.29 -1.17 -8.62
CA LEU A 226 20.28 -1.15 -10.07
C LEU A 226 19.22 -0.16 -10.61
N ARG A 227 19.27 0.11 -11.91
CA ARG A 227 18.23 0.86 -12.65
C ARG A 227 17.30 -0.04 -13.48
N THR A 228 17.33 -1.35 -13.25
CA THR A 228 16.45 -2.31 -13.94
C THR A 228 14.99 -2.00 -13.73
N VAL A 229 14.14 -2.16 -14.74
CA VAL A 229 12.69 -2.01 -14.57
C VAL A 229 12.03 -3.24 -13.95
N ASN A 230 12.72 -4.39 -13.88
CA ASN A 230 12.25 -5.59 -13.19
C ASN A 230 12.44 -5.42 -11.68
N ARG A 231 11.44 -4.89 -10.98
CA ARG A 231 11.48 -4.55 -9.55
C ARG A 231 10.06 -4.58 -8.94
N PRO A 232 9.89 -4.58 -7.60
CA PRO A 232 8.57 -4.65 -6.96
C PRO A 232 7.55 -3.63 -7.49
N THR A 233 7.95 -2.36 -7.53
CA THR A 233 7.17 -1.28 -8.13
C THR A 233 7.77 -0.94 -9.49
N CYS A 234 7.31 -1.63 -10.54
CA CYS A 234 7.80 -1.51 -11.93
C CYS A 234 7.62 -0.10 -12.55
N LEU A 235 8.34 0.89 -12.04
CA LEU A 235 8.41 2.24 -12.57
C LEU A 235 9.77 2.49 -13.21
N GLY A 236 9.75 3.09 -14.39
CA GLY A 236 10.93 3.65 -15.05
C GLY A 236 10.98 5.16 -14.85
N ILE A 237 12.20 5.73 -14.94
CA ILE A 237 12.44 7.16 -14.86
C ILE A 237 13.35 7.55 -16.02
N SER A 238 12.81 8.34 -16.96
CA SER A 238 13.56 8.88 -18.09
C SER A 238 13.87 10.37 -17.88
N TYR A 239 15.13 10.77 -18.04
CA TYR A 239 15.50 12.16 -18.19
C TYR A 239 15.35 12.60 -19.64
N ALA A 240 14.73 13.75 -19.89
CA ALA A 240 14.55 14.29 -21.23
C ALA A 240 14.49 15.82 -21.23
N THR A 241 14.65 16.41 -22.41
CA THR A 241 14.41 17.84 -22.66
C THR A 241 13.15 18.01 -23.49
N ILE A 242 12.29 18.95 -23.10
CA ILE A 242 11.09 19.28 -23.87
C ILE A 242 11.49 20.00 -25.15
N LEU A 243 11.16 19.40 -26.29
CA LEU A 243 11.37 20.00 -27.62
C LEU A 243 10.22 20.94 -28.00
N LYS A 244 8.99 20.58 -27.61
CA LYS A 244 7.78 21.36 -27.88
C LYS A 244 6.68 20.96 -26.90
N ASN A 245 5.99 21.93 -26.31
CA ASN A 245 4.72 21.70 -25.63
C ASN A 245 3.58 22.21 -26.53
N ALA A 246 2.73 21.31 -27.00
CA ALA A 246 1.53 21.60 -27.78
C ALA A 246 0.40 20.72 -27.26
N LEU A 247 -0.07 21.05 -26.05
CA LEU A 247 -1.10 20.26 -25.34
C LEU A 247 -2.25 19.85 -26.28
N PRO A 248 -2.71 18.59 -26.22
CA PRO A 248 -2.36 17.60 -25.19
C PRO A 248 -1.01 16.91 -25.41
N VAL A 249 -0.24 17.24 -26.46
CA VAL A 249 0.98 16.52 -26.83
C VAL A 249 2.25 17.31 -26.48
N ILE A 250 3.12 16.70 -25.69
CA ILE A 250 4.47 17.20 -25.38
C ILE A 250 5.47 16.35 -26.14
N LYS A 251 6.38 16.98 -26.89
CA LYS A 251 7.49 16.30 -27.58
C LYS A 251 8.75 16.40 -26.72
N ILE A 252 9.41 15.27 -26.50
CA ILE A 252 10.66 15.15 -25.75
C ILE A 252 11.77 14.60 -26.65
N ASP A 253 13.03 14.90 -26.34
CA ASP A 253 14.17 14.59 -27.21
C ASP A 253 14.64 13.13 -27.17
N ARG A 254 14.36 12.42 -26.07
CA ARG A 254 14.81 11.04 -25.84
C ARG A 254 13.89 10.30 -24.86
N CYS A 255 13.91 8.98 -24.92
CA CYS A 255 13.26 8.11 -23.94
C CYS A 255 13.87 6.69 -23.98
N ASP A 256 13.46 5.83 -23.05
CA ASP A 256 13.85 4.43 -22.95
C ASP A 256 12.67 3.49 -22.67
N ALA A 257 11.44 3.96 -22.80
CA ALA A 257 10.26 3.11 -22.68
C ALA A 257 9.75 2.63 -24.04
N VAL A 258 9.18 1.43 -24.04
CA VAL A 258 8.44 0.89 -25.18
C VAL A 258 7.25 1.77 -25.54
N ASP A 259 6.81 1.69 -26.78
CA ASP A 259 5.67 2.42 -27.32
C ASP A 259 4.41 2.08 -26.53
N LYS A 260 3.50 3.07 -26.42
CA LYS A 260 2.25 2.97 -25.66
C LYS A 260 2.42 2.76 -24.15
N THR A 261 3.60 3.04 -23.61
CA THR A 261 3.84 3.10 -22.17
C THR A 261 3.02 4.20 -21.51
N LEU A 262 2.32 3.86 -20.43
CA LEU A 262 1.60 4.85 -19.61
C LEU A 262 2.58 5.70 -18.79
N VAL A 263 2.26 7.00 -18.66
CA VAL A 263 3.03 7.95 -17.84
C VAL A 263 2.37 8.09 -16.48
N ALA A 264 3.16 7.94 -15.43
CA ALA A 264 2.73 8.08 -14.04
C ALA A 264 2.87 9.53 -13.56
N ASP A 265 3.98 10.18 -13.90
CA ASP A 265 4.30 11.54 -13.41
C ASP A 265 5.32 12.25 -14.31
N ILE A 266 5.37 13.58 -14.23
CA ILE A 266 6.38 14.42 -14.89
C ILE A 266 6.86 15.47 -13.89
N LYS A 267 8.18 15.55 -13.67
CA LYS A 267 8.81 16.52 -12.76
C LYS A 267 9.88 17.34 -13.47
N PRO A 268 10.12 18.61 -13.08
CA PRO A 268 11.33 19.32 -13.48
C PRO A 268 12.56 18.52 -13.02
N ALA A 269 13.56 18.37 -13.90
CA ALA A 269 14.80 17.70 -13.51
C ALA A 269 15.52 18.53 -12.44
N LEU A 270 16.00 17.87 -11.39
CA LEU A 270 16.79 18.56 -10.35
C LEU A 270 18.07 19.13 -10.97
N LYS A 271 18.37 20.39 -10.66
CA LYS A 271 19.70 20.94 -10.94
C LYS A 271 20.69 20.26 -10.02
N GLU A 272 21.83 19.80 -10.55
CA GLU A 272 22.93 19.38 -9.70
C GLU A 272 23.27 20.55 -8.77
N ARG A 273 23.03 20.35 -7.47
CA ARG A 273 23.68 21.17 -6.45
C ARG A 273 25.09 20.59 -6.35
N LEU A 274 26.04 21.30 -6.99
CA LEU A 274 27.47 21.09 -6.79
C LEU A 274 27.81 21.22 -5.30
#